data_AF-A0A0F7KH91-F1
#
_entry.id   AF-A0A0F7KH91-F1
#
_cell.length_a   1.000
_cell.length_b   1.000
_cell.length_c   1.000
_cell.angle_alpha   90.00
_cell.angle_beta   90.00
_cell.angle_gamma   90.00
#
_symmetry.space_group_name_H-M   'P 1'
#
loop_
_entity.id
_entity.type
_entity.pdbx_description
1 polymer ?
#
loop_
_entity_poly.entity_id
_entity_poly.type
_entity_poly.pdbx_seq_one_letter_code
_entity_poly.pdbx_strand_id
1 'polypeptide(L)'
;MAKRRGRPRKPLAQLSQVYQKRLRAGKAKGLSRSQAYGHPRQKEVSAQLVRASAPPTPKLATLTKSYRVAERMRQGESMTHAARMEGIGLATLKRWMSGFGFIDFDPNAKRYKAADTLSSMEVYVKPGKLERLTVDQTTASQLAEYLNEVMKAIRQNDASMLRKYMRTVIHDVRGNSHRLVTDLDTLIALERARKRRIVESQKEAGRQHRISERVELGGNLAFSS
;
A
#
# COMPACT_ATOMS: atom_id res chain seq x y z
N MET A 1 -3.97 -36.46 44.81
CA MET A 1 -3.95 -35.01 45.11
C MET A 1 -5.04 -34.29 44.31
N ALA A 2 -6.04 -33.70 44.98
CA ALA A 2 -7.14 -33.02 44.32
C ALA A 2 -6.70 -31.66 43.76
N LYS A 3 -6.80 -31.45 42.44
CA LYS A 3 -6.61 -30.12 41.82
C LYS A 3 -7.65 -29.16 42.38
N ARG A 4 -7.23 -28.18 43.19
CA ARG A 4 -8.11 -27.09 43.64
C ARG A 4 -8.73 -26.41 42.42
N ARG A 5 -10.05 -26.53 42.28
CA ARG A 5 -10.82 -25.82 41.26
C ARG A 5 -10.72 -24.32 41.59
N GLY A 6 -9.96 -23.58 40.77
CA GLY A 6 -9.79 -22.14 40.95
C GLY A 6 -11.14 -21.43 40.87
N ARG A 7 -11.29 -20.32 41.62
CA ARG A 7 -12.52 -19.50 41.60
C ARG A 7 -12.88 -19.13 40.14
N PRO A 8 -14.16 -19.18 39.77
CA PRO A 8 -14.62 -18.77 38.45
C PRO A 8 -14.25 -17.30 38.23
N ARG A 9 -13.70 -17.00 37.04
CA ARG A 9 -13.26 -15.66 36.70
C ARG A 9 -14.46 -14.81 36.28
N LYS A 10 -14.47 -13.54 36.68
CA LYS A 10 -15.52 -12.59 36.25
C LYS A 10 -15.55 -12.47 34.71
N PRO A 11 -16.73 -12.59 34.08
CA PRO A 11 -16.88 -12.36 32.65
C PRO A 11 -16.47 -10.93 32.28
N LEU A 12 -16.05 -10.74 31.02
CA LEU A 12 -15.53 -9.46 30.52
C LEU A 12 -16.48 -8.28 30.77
N ALA A 13 -17.79 -8.51 30.66
CA ALA A 13 -18.83 -7.51 30.86
C ALA A 13 -18.91 -6.96 32.29
N GLN A 14 -18.47 -7.73 33.29
CA GLN A 14 -18.49 -7.34 34.71
C GLN A 14 -17.23 -6.61 35.16
N LEU A 15 -16.30 -6.33 34.25
CA LEU A 15 -15.05 -5.63 34.54
C LEU A 15 -15.22 -4.14 34.21
N SER A 16 -14.44 -3.29 34.86
CA SER A 16 -14.46 -1.84 34.57
C SER A 16 -14.11 -1.57 33.10
N GLN A 17 -14.62 -0.47 32.54
CA GLN A 17 -14.39 -0.14 31.13
C GLN A 17 -12.89 0.01 30.79
N VAL A 18 -12.11 0.63 31.68
CA VAL A 18 -10.65 0.74 31.54
C VAL A 18 -10.01 -0.64 31.41
N TYR A 19 -10.47 -1.58 32.22
CA TYR A 19 -9.98 -2.95 32.25
C TYR A 19 -10.34 -3.73 30.97
N GLN A 20 -11.58 -3.58 30.50
CA GLN A 20 -12.01 -4.15 29.23
C GLN A 20 -11.16 -3.61 28.07
N LYS A 21 -10.90 -2.29 28.02
CA LYS A 21 -10.05 -1.66 27.01
C LYS A 21 -8.64 -2.26 27.04
N ARG A 22 -8.03 -2.42 28.22
CA ARG A 22 -6.69 -3.02 28.37
C ARG A 22 -6.64 -4.47 27.86
N LEU A 23 -7.63 -5.29 28.20
CA LEU A 23 -7.68 -6.68 27.73
C LEU A 23 -7.90 -6.78 26.22
N ARG A 24 -8.78 -5.95 25.64
CA ARG A 24 -9.00 -5.89 24.20
C ARG A 24 -7.71 -5.47 23.47
N ALA A 25 -7.05 -4.42 23.94
CA ALA A 25 -5.78 -3.95 23.39
C ALA A 25 -4.66 -4.98 23.53
N GLY A 26 -4.58 -5.69 24.67
CA GLY A 26 -3.61 -6.76 24.88
C GLY A 26 -3.84 -7.93 23.94
N LYS A 27 -5.09 -8.40 23.82
CA LYS A 27 -5.47 -9.48 22.92
C LYS A 27 -5.18 -9.14 21.45
N ALA A 28 -5.45 -7.90 21.03
CA ALA A 28 -5.11 -7.42 19.69
C ALA A 28 -3.60 -7.46 19.39
N LYS A 29 -2.76 -7.39 20.44
CA LYS A 29 -1.30 -7.53 20.36
C LYS A 29 -0.81 -8.97 20.56
N GLY A 30 -1.72 -9.96 20.53
CA GLY A 30 -1.39 -11.36 20.79
C GLY A 30 -1.08 -11.69 22.25
N LEU A 31 -1.32 -10.76 23.19
CA LEU A 31 -1.02 -10.98 24.60
C LEU A 31 -2.11 -11.81 25.28
N SER A 32 -1.68 -12.75 26.13
CA SER A 32 -2.55 -13.46 27.07
C SER A 32 -3.18 -12.47 28.05
N ARG A 33 -4.27 -12.91 28.71
CA ARG A 33 -4.96 -12.08 29.72
C ARG A 33 -4.02 -11.69 30.89
N SER A 34 -3.15 -12.61 31.31
CA SER A 34 -2.13 -12.40 32.36
C SER A 34 -1.10 -11.38 31.92
N GLN A 35 -0.57 -11.53 30.70
CA GLN A 35 0.39 -10.59 30.11
C GLN A 35 -0.20 -9.19 29.93
N ALA A 36 -1.45 -9.09 29.46
CA ALA A 36 -2.16 -7.82 29.32
C ALA A 36 -2.36 -7.10 30.67
N TYR A 37 -2.34 -7.85 31.77
CA TYR A 37 -2.40 -7.31 33.14
C TYR A 37 -1.04 -6.81 33.65
N GLY A 38 0.07 -7.28 33.08
CA GLY A 38 1.42 -7.06 33.61
C GLY A 38 1.91 -8.15 34.56
N HIS A 39 1.19 -9.27 34.66
CA HIS A 39 1.62 -10.45 35.43
C HIS A 39 1.73 -11.67 34.50
N PRO A 40 2.76 -11.71 33.63
CA PRO A 40 3.02 -12.88 32.81
C PRO A 40 3.29 -14.09 33.71
N ARG A 41 2.77 -15.26 33.33
CA ARG A 41 3.04 -16.51 34.05
C ARG A 41 4.44 -17.00 33.70
N GLN A 42 5.07 -17.77 34.59
CA GLN A 42 6.43 -18.32 34.39
C GLN A 42 6.61 -19.11 33.08
N LYS A 43 5.53 -19.73 32.55
CA LYS A 43 5.56 -20.49 31.28
C LYS A 43 5.06 -19.71 30.07
N GLU A 44 4.78 -18.42 30.22
CA GLU A 44 4.36 -17.55 29.10
C GLU A 44 5.59 -16.84 28.53
N VAL A 45 5.62 -16.69 27.20
CA VAL A 45 6.61 -15.83 26.52
C VAL A 45 6.56 -14.43 27.13
N SER A 46 7.69 -13.75 27.28
CA SER A 46 7.69 -12.42 27.89
C SER A 46 6.80 -11.47 27.06
N ALA A 47 6.02 -10.64 27.74
CA ALA A 47 5.15 -9.67 27.05
C ALA A 47 5.96 -8.69 26.17
N GLN A 48 7.25 -8.49 26.47
CA GLN A 48 8.17 -7.72 25.65
C GLN A 48 8.49 -8.43 24.33
N LEU A 49 8.78 -9.74 24.37
CA LEU A 49 9.03 -10.52 23.15
C LEU A 49 7.80 -10.53 22.24
N VAL A 50 6.61 -10.76 22.80
CA VAL A 50 5.36 -10.77 22.03
C VAL A 50 5.06 -9.39 21.41
N ARG A 51 5.45 -8.31 22.09
CA ARG A 51 5.34 -6.95 21.53
C ARG A 51 6.39 -6.67 20.46
N ALA A 52 7.59 -7.24 20.59
CA ALA A 52 8.65 -7.09 19.60
C ALA A 52 8.37 -7.91 18.32
N SER A 53 7.67 -9.05 18.44
CA SER A 53 7.34 -9.91 17.30
C SER A 53 6.28 -9.35 16.36
N ALA A 54 5.49 -8.38 16.80
CA ALA A 54 4.53 -7.69 15.95
C ALA A 54 5.02 -6.25 15.71
N PRO A 55 5.64 -5.93 14.56
CA PRO A 55 5.99 -4.55 14.26
C PRO A 55 4.70 -3.73 14.33
N PRO A 56 4.69 -2.62 15.08
CA PRO A 56 3.48 -1.79 15.14
C PRO A 56 3.18 -1.36 13.71
N THR A 57 1.94 -1.49 13.24
CA THR A 57 1.58 -0.93 11.94
C THR A 57 1.11 0.51 12.14
N PRO A 58 1.56 1.48 11.33
CA PRO A 58 1.05 2.84 11.42
C PRO A 58 -0.45 2.83 11.10
N LYS A 59 -1.18 3.74 11.74
CA LYS A 59 -2.53 4.06 11.28
C LYS A 59 -2.43 4.61 9.86
N LEU A 60 -3.41 4.31 9.01
CA LEU A 60 -3.44 4.78 7.61
C LEU A 60 -3.21 6.29 7.51
N ALA A 61 -3.89 7.09 8.34
CA ALA A 61 -3.71 8.55 8.35
C ALA A 61 -2.26 8.99 8.66
N THR A 62 -1.55 8.26 9.53
CA THR A 62 -0.13 8.53 9.81
C THR A 62 0.74 8.16 8.62
N LEU A 63 0.42 7.04 7.95
CA LEU A 63 1.15 6.57 6.78
C LEU A 63 0.99 7.54 5.60
N THR A 64 -0.23 7.97 5.30
CA THR A 64 -0.54 8.98 4.26
C THR A 64 0.23 10.29 4.50
N LYS A 65 0.22 10.80 5.74
CA LYS A 65 1.02 11.99 6.09
C LYS A 65 2.51 11.77 5.87
N SER A 66 3.01 10.58 6.19
CA SER A 66 4.43 10.25 6.00
C SER A 66 4.82 10.23 4.52
N TYR A 67 3.94 9.75 3.63
CA TYR A 67 4.16 9.85 2.18
C TYR A 67 4.18 11.30 1.68
N ARG A 68 3.27 12.16 2.19
CA ARG A 68 3.28 13.58 1.84
C ARG A 68 4.54 14.30 2.30
N VAL A 69 5.08 13.93 3.46
CA VAL A 69 6.40 14.42 3.90
C VAL A 69 7.49 14.02 2.91
N ALA A 70 7.50 12.76 2.46
CA ALA A 70 8.47 12.32 1.46
C ALA A 70 8.31 13.06 0.12
N GLU A 71 7.07 13.33 -0.32
CA GLU A 71 6.78 14.10 -1.53
C GLU A 71 7.33 15.54 -1.44
N ARG A 72 7.10 16.24 -0.33
CA ARG A 72 7.69 17.56 -0.05
C ARG A 72 9.21 17.54 -0.03
N MET A 73 9.79 16.49 0.56
CA MET A 73 11.25 16.33 0.58
C MET A 73 11.83 16.14 -0.84
N ARG A 74 11.09 15.49 -1.76
CA ARG A 74 11.49 15.40 -3.18
C ARG A 74 11.44 16.76 -3.87
N GLN A 75 10.58 17.66 -3.42
CA GLN A 75 10.50 19.06 -3.88
C GLN A 75 11.61 19.95 -3.28
N GLY A 76 12.50 19.38 -2.45
CA GLY A 76 13.65 20.08 -1.87
C GLY A 76 13.44 20.55 -0.43
N GLU A 77 12.27 20.33 0.17
CA GLU A 77 12.05 20.69 1.57
C GLU A 77 12.87 19.81 2.53
N SER A 78 13.29 20.38 3.66
CA SER A 78 13.92 19.58 4.73
C SER A 78 12.88 18.69 5.43
N MET A 79 13.31 17.53 5.93
CA MET A 79 12.44 16.61 6.69
C MET A 79 11.72 17.29 7.85
N THR A 80 12.39 18.18 8.58
CA THR A 80 11.82 18.93 9.71
C THR A 80 10.72 19.88 9.26
N HIS A 81 10.95 20.62 8.16
CA HIS A 81 9.97 21.53 7.62
C HIS A 81 8.75 20.78 7.08
N ALA A 82 8.98 19.77 6.23
CA ALA A 82 7.92 18.95 5.66
C ALA A 82 7.07 18.24 6.74
N ALA A 83 7.71 17.68 7.78
CA ALA A 83 7.00 17.05 8.89
C ALA A 83 6.11 18.04 9.68
N ARG A 84 6.58 19.28 9.86
CA ARG A 84 5.79 20.35 10.47
C ARG A 84 4.58 20.72 9.60
N MET A 85 4.76 20.84 8.28
CA MET A 85 3.68 21.17 7.35
C MET A 85 2.58 20.11 7.34
N GLU A 86 2.93 18.83 7.44
CA GLU A 86 1.96 17.72 7.48
C GLU A 86 1.45 17.38 8.89
N GLY A 87 1.95 18.07 9.92
CA GLY A 87 1.58 17.88 11.31
C GLY A 87 1.89 16.45 11.81
N ILE A 88 3.10 15.96 11.53
CA ILE A 88 3.61 14.68 12.01
C ILE A 88 4.89 14.89 12.82
N GLY A 89 4.99 14.24 13.99
CA GLY A 89 6.19 14.34 14.82
C GLY A 89 7.38 13.61 14.20
N LEU A 90 8.57 14.21 14.26
CA LEU A 90 9.82 13.63 13.72
C LEU A 90 10.15 12.24 14.29
N ALA A 91 9.92 12.02 15.58
CA ALA A 91 10.11 10.71 16.20
C ALA A 91 9.17 9.65 15.61
N THR A 92 7.94 10.05 15.25
CA THR A 92 6.99 9.16 14.57
C THR A 92 7.47 8.84 13.17
N LEU A 93 7.92 9.85 12.41
CA LEU A 93 8.48 9.65 11.08
C LEU A 93 9.68 8.68 11.16
N LYS A 94 10.68 8.97 11.99
CA LYS A 94 11.87 8.12 12.22
C LYS A 94 11.55 6.66 12.54
N ARG A 95 10.55 6.43 13.37
CA ARG A 95 10.09 5.07 13.69
C ARG A 95 9.56 4.31 12.46
N TRP A 96 8.96 5.02 11.50
CA TRP A 96 8.35 4.43 10.31
C TRP A 96 9.31 4.36 9.10
N MET A 97 10.29 5.26 9.03
CA MET A 97 11.28 5.30 7.95
C MET A 97 11.99 3.96 7.76
N SER A 98 12.46 3.34 8.86
CA SER A 98 13.17 2.05 8.79
C SER A 98 12.31 0.86 8.38
N GLY A 99 10.98 0.96 8.52
CA GLY A 99 10.06 -0.14 8.22
C GLY A 99 9.50 -0.13 6.80
N PHE A 100 9.38 1.05 6.19
CA PHE A 100 8.75 1.22 4.88
C PHE A 100 9.67 1.79 3.79
N GLY A 101 10.87 2.28 4.16
CA GLY A 101 11.91 2.65 3.20
C GLY A 101 11.57 3.84 2.30
N PHE A 102 10.70 4.77 2.69
CA PHE A 102 10.39 5.95 1.87
C PHE A 102 11.25 7.19 2.19
N ILE A 103 12.02 7.17 3.28
CA ILE A 103 13.03 8.18 3.60
C ILE A 103 14.25 7.47 4.20
N ASP A 104 15.41 7.74 3.62
CA ASP A 104 16.69 7.17 4.03
C ASP A 104 17.63 8.26 4.51
N PHE A 105 18.57 7.88 5.37
CA PHE A 105 19.66 8.76 5.76
C PHE A 105 20.79 8.65 4.74
N ASP A 106 21.14 9.77 4.11
CA ASP A 106 22.30 9.85 3.23
C ASP A 106 23.55 10.19 4.07
N PRO A 107 24.50 9.25 4.23
CA PRO A 107 25.71 9.48 5.02
C PRO A 107 26.63 10.53 4.40
N ASN A 108 26.64 10.67 3.07
CA ASN A 108 27.52 11.60 2.37
C ASN A 108 27.06 13.04 2.58
N ALA A 109 25.76 13.28 2.44
CA ALA A 109 25.18 14.60 2.62
C ALA A 109 24.77 14.88 4.08
N LYS A 110 24.98 13.92 5.00
CA LYS A 110 24.58 13.97 6.42
C LYS A 110 23.13 14.43 6.62
N ARG A 111 22.23 14.06 5.69
CA ARG A 111 20.83 14.51 5.68
C ARG A 111 19.89 13.39 5.26
N TYR A 112 18.64 13.50 5.67
CA TYR A 112 17.60 12.59 5.21
C TYR A 112 17.17 12.94 3.79
N LYS A 113 17.00 11.92 2.94
CA LYS A 113 16.50 12.02 1.58
C LYS A 113 15.27 11.14 1.41
N ALA A 114 14.28 11.62 0.67
CA ALA A 114 13.17 10.76 0.27
C ALA A 114 13.66 9.72 -0.73
N ALA A 115 13.42 8.46 -0.44
CA ALA A 115 13.74 7.36 -1.35
C ALA A 115 12.65 7.24 -2.42
N ASP A 116 13.00 6.70 -3.59
CA ASP A 116 12.04 6.43 -4.65
C ASP A 116 11.47 5.02 -4.59
N THR A 117 10.74 4.73 -3.52
CA THR A 117 10.11 3.43 -3.27
C THR A 117 8.65 3.37 -3.69
N LEU A 118 8.13 4.44 -4.29
CA LEU A 118 6.76 4.50 -4.77
C LEU A 118 6.67 3.93 -6.19
N SER A 119 5.73 3.03 -6.40
CA SER A 119 5.46 2.42 -7.71
C SER A 119 4.16 2.96 -8.27
N SER A 120 4.15 3.27 -9.56
CA SER A 120 2.95 3.69 -10.28
C SER A 120 2.46 2.53 -11.14
N MET A 121 1.25 2.02 -10.87
CA MET A 121 0.71 0.82 -11.51
C MET A 121 -0.70 1.05 -12.05
N GLU A 122 -1.02 0.51 -13.23
CA GLU A 122 -2.39 0.46 -13.73
C GLU A 122 -3.13 -0.73 -13.12
N VAL A 123 -4.29 -0.49 -12.51
CA VAL A 123 -5.04 -1.51 -11.77
C VAL A 123 -6.52 -1.43 -12.10
N TYR A 124 -7.17 -2.60 -12.17
CA TYR A 124 -8.62 -2.72 -12.30
C TYR A 124 -9.32 -2.48 -10.96
N VAL A 125 -10.02 -1.36 -10.84
CA VAL A 125 -10.71 -0.92 -9.61
C VAL A 125 -12.21 -0.72 -9.84
N LYS A 126 -13.02 -0.87 -8.78
CA LYS A 126 -14.46 -0.61 -8.84
C LYS A 126 -14.75 0.89 -9.02
N PRO A 127 -15.81 1.26 -9.76
CA PRO A 127 -16.83 0.41 -10.38
C PRO A 127 -16.49 -0.03 -11.83
N GLY A 128 -15.36 -0.70 -12.04
CA GLY A 128 -15.00 -1.28 -13.33
C GLY A 128 -14.26 -0.30 -14.22
N LYS A 129 -13.15 0.25 -13.71
CA LYS A 129 -12.26 1.16 -14.45
C LYS A 129 -10.81 0.72 -14.28
N LEU A 130 -10.00 1.03 -15.30
CA LEU A 130 -8.55 0.96 -15.19
C LEU A 130 -8.05 2.29 -14.64
N GLU A 131 -7.38 2.28 -13.50
CA GLU A 131 -6.86 3.48 -12.84
C GLU A 131 -5.37 3.33 -12.56
N ARG A 132 -4.61 4.41 -12.75
CA ARG A 132 -3.19 4.46 -12.43
C ARG A 132 -3.02 4.89 -10.97
N LEU A 133 -2.55 3.97 -10.13
CA LEU A 133 -2.37 4.19 -8.70
C LEU A 133 -0.89 4.36 -8.37
N THR A 134 -0.58 5.29 -7.47
CA THR A 134 0.73 5.39 -6.83
C THR A 134 0.64 4.74 -5.46
N VAL A 135 1.44 3.69 -5.26
CA VAL A 135 1.40 2.83 -4.08
C VAL A 135 2.80 2.59 -3.55
N ASP A 136 2.89 2.12 -2.31
CA ASP A 136 4.15 1.67 -1.73
C ASP A 136 4.55 0.28 -2.24
N GLN A 137 5.80 -0.11 -2.02
CA GLN A 137 6.35 -1.37 -2.50
C GLN A 137 5.57 -2.60 -2.03
N THR A 138 5.07 -2.61 -0.78
CA THR A 138 4.33 -3.77 -0.26
C THR A 138 2.99 -3.93 -0.97
N THR A 139 2.27 -2.84 -1.16
CA THR A 139 1.02 -2.80 -1.93
C THR A 139 1.27 -3.08 -3.42
N ALA A 140 2.35 -2.57 -3.99
CA ALA A 140 2.74 -2.83 -5.38
C ALA A 140 2.93 -4.32 -5.64
N SER A 141 3.60 -5.04 -4.72
CA SER A 141 3.76 -6.48 -4.80
C SER A 141 2.41 -7.21 -4.76
N GLN A 142 1.51 -6.83 -3.85
CA GLN A 142 0.15 -7.40 -3.80
C GLN A 142 -0.65 -7.14 -5.07
N LEU A 143 -0.51 -5.94 -5.65
CA LEU A 143 -1.15 -5.57 -6.91
C LEU A 143 -0.58 -6.35 -8.10
N ALA A 144 0.73 -6.57 -8.14
CA ALA A 144 1.37 -7.40 -9.16
C ALA A 144 0.85 -8.84 -9.12
N GLU A 145 0.74 -9.43 -7.93
CA GLU A 145 0.12 -10.76 -7.75
C GLU A 145 -1.32 -10.77 -8.24
N TYR A 146 -2.12 -9.78 -7.85
CA TYR A 146 -3.50 -9.65 -8.30
C TYR A 146 -3.59 -9.57 -9.83
N LEU A 147 -2.79 -8.73 -10.48
CA LEU A 147 -2.78 -8.59 -11.93
C LEU A 147 -2.39 -9.91 -12.62
N ASN A 148 -1.39 -10.63 -12.09
CA ASN A 148 -1.00 -11.93 -12.60
C ASN A 148 -2.16 -12.94 -12.51
N GLU A 149 -2.87 -12.99 -11.39
CA GLU A 149 -4.04 -13.85 -11.22
C GLU A 149 -5.22 -13.44 -12.11
N VAL A 150 -5.43 -12.14 -12.34
CA VAL A 150 -6.40 -11.64 -13.33
C VAL A 150 -6.08 -12.15 -14.73
N MET A 151 -4.81 -12.06 -15.15
CA MET A 151 -4.40 -12.54 -16.47
C MET A 151 -4.61 -14.05 -16.62
N LYS A 152 -4.33 -14.84 -15.58
CA LYS A 152 -4.61 -16.28 -15.56
C LYS A 152 -6.11 -16.58 -15.62
N ALA A 153 -6.91 -15.88 -14.81
CA ALA A 153 -8.36 -16.04 -14.75
C ALA A 153 -9.01 -15.74 -16.11
N ILE A 154 -8.60 -14.65 -16.78
CA ILE A 154 -9.07 -14.32 -18.13
C ILE A 154 -8.68 -15.40 -19.14
N ARG A 155 -7.44 -15.91 -19.07
CA ARG A 155 -6.94 -16.91 -20.02
C ARG A 155 -7.64 -18.27 -19.87
N GLN A 156 -7.93 -18.67 -18.62
CA GLN A 156 -8.53 -19.96 -18.31
C GLN A 156 -10.06 -19.90 -18.17
N ASN A 157 -10.63 -18.69 -18.28
CA ASN A 157 -12.05 -18.42 -18.02
C ASN A 157 -12.52 -18.93 -16.63
N ASP A 158 -11.67 -18.79 -15.61
CA ASP A 158 -11.94 -19.26 -14.25
C ASP A 158 -11.90 -18.12 -13.23
N ALA A 159 -13.08 -17.74 -12.72
CA ALA A 159 -13.23 -16.71 -11.70
C ALA A 159 -12.80 -17.15 -10.28
N SER A 160 -12.61 -18.45 -10.05
CA SER A 160 -12.28 -19.01 -8.73
C SER A 160 -10.97 -18.44 -8.17
N MET A 161 -10.00 -18.16 -9.05
CA MET A 161 -8.69 -17.58 -8.74
C MET A 161 -8.79 -16.19 -8.09
N LEU A 162 -9.87 -15.46 -8.37
CA LEU A 162 -10.06 -14.08 -7.91
C LEU A 162 -10.76 -13.99 -6.55
N ARG A 163 -11.24 -15.11 -5.99
CA ARG A 163 -12.00 -15.13 -4.73
C ARG A 163 -11.23 -14.51 -3.57
N LYS A 164 -9.91 -14.68 -3.50
CA LYS A 164 -9.06 -14.08 -2.46
C LYS A 164 -9.05 -12.55 -2.47
N TYR A 165 -9.42 -11.92 -3.60
CA TYR A 165 -9.40 -10.46 -3.77
C TYR A 165 -10.77 -9.78 -3.61
N MET A 166 -11.87 -10.54 -3.46
CA MET A 166 -13.24 -10.02 -3.54
C MET A 166 -13.56 -8.91 -2.51
N ARG A 167 -12.88 -8.94 -1.37
CA ARG A 167 -13.03 -7.97 -0.27
C ARG A 167 -11.76 -7.15 -0.04
N THR A 168 -10.78 -7.25 -0.93
CA THR A 168 -9.52 -6.53 -0.80
C THR A 168 -9.75 -5.07 -1.17
N VAL A 169 -9.36 -4.20 -0.23
CA VAL A 169 -9.33 -2.76 -0.39
C VAL A 169 -7.86 -2.36 -0.28
N ILE A 170 -7.40 -1.65 -1.30
CA ILE A 170 -6.05 -1.11 -1.37
C ILE A 170 -6.13 0.39 -1.10
N HIS A 171 -5.12 0.93 -0.42
CA HIS A 171 -5.00 2.37 -0.20
C HIS A 171 -3.85 2.92 -1.02
N ASP A 172 -4.11 4.00 -1.74
CA ASP A 172 -3.03 4.72 -2.41
C ASP A 172 -2.22 5.57 -1.41
N VAL A 173 -1.10 6.13 -1.86
CA VAL A 173 -0.27 7.02 -1.04
C VAL A 173 -1.01 8.28 -0.56
N ARG A 174 -2.11 8.65 -1.23
CA ARG A 174 -2.98 9.79 -0.87
C ARG A 174 -4.03 9.40 0.18
N GLY A 175 -4.15 8.12 0.52
CA GLY A 175 -5.12 7.56 1.46
C GLY A 175 -6.48 7.24 0.83
N ASN A 176 -6.63 7.36 -0.48
CA ASN A 176 -7.88 6.96 -1.15
C ASN A 176 -8.00 5.45 -1.16
N SER A 177 -9.23 4.98 -0.96
CA SER A 177 -9.53 3.54 -0.87
C SER A 177 -10.04 3.04 -2.21
N HIS A 178 -9.39 2.00 -2.73
CA HIS A 178 -9.68 1.40 -4.03
C HIS A 178 -10.03 -0.07 -3.85
N ARG A 179 -11.23 -0.46 -4.28
CA ARG A 179 -11.65 -1.87 -4.24
C ARG A 179 -11.32 -2.54 -5.56
N LEU A 180 -10.67 -3.70 -5.50
CA LEU A 180 -10.30 -4.46 -6.68
C LEU A 180 -11.54 -5.05 -7.38
N VAL A 181 -11.47 -5.15 -8.71
CA VAL A 181 -12.48 -5.82 -9.52
C VAL A 181 -12.20 -7.32 -9.50
N THR A 182 -13.20 -8.13 -9.20
CA THR A 182 -13.07 -9.59 -9.23
C THR A 182 -14.10 -10.26 -10.13
N ASP A 183 -14.93 -9.45 -10.78
CA ASP A 183 -15.92 -9.94 -11.73
C ASP A 183 -15.24 -10.21 -13.08
N LEU A 184 -15.33 -11.45 -13.55
CA LEU A 184 -14.59 -11.90 -14.73
C LEU A 184 -15.07 -11.21 -16.01
N ASP A 185 -16.38 -11.04 -16.18
CA ASP A 185 -16.97 -10.39 -17.35
C ASP A 185 -16.52 -8.93 -17.44
N THR A 186 -16.55 -8.21 -16.32
CA THR A 186 -16.02 -6.84 -16.22
C THR A 186 -14.53 -6.80 -16.58
N LEU A 187 -13.71 -7.73 -16.07
CA LEU A 187 -12.27 -7.77 -16.34
C LEU A 187 -11.96 -8.06 -17.82
N ILE A 188 -12.70 -8.98 -18.45
CA ILE A 188 -12.59 -9.27 -19.88
C ILE A 188 -12.92 -8.02 -20.71
N ALA A 189 -14.00 -7.31 -20.37
CA ALA A 189 -14.39 -6.08 -21.05
C ALA A 189 -13.30 -5.00 -20.92
N LEU A 190 -12.73 -4.82 -19.72
CA LEU A 190 -11.69 -3.84 -19.46
C LEU A 190 -10.37 -4.17 -20.15
N GLU A 191 -9.94 -5.43 -20.14
CA GLU A 191 -8.72 -5.86 -20.83
C GLU A 191 -8.85 -5.68 -22.35
N ARG A 192 -10.03 -5.98 -22.92
CA ARG A 192 -10.32 -5.70 -24.34
C ARG A 192 -10.24 -4.21 -24.65
N ALA A 193 -10.83 -3.37 -23.81
CA ALA A 193 -10.76 -1.91 -23.98
C ALA A 193 -9.31 -1.39 -23.86
N ARG A 194 -8.53 -1.91 -22.91
CA ARG A 194 -7.11 -1.57 -22.74
C ARG A 194 -6.29 -1.92 -23.98
N LYS A 195 -6.45 -3.13 -24.53
CA LYS A 195 -5.77 -3.55 -25.76
C LYS A 195 -6.12 -2.67 -26.97
N ARG A 196 -7.39 -2.28 -27.12
CA ARG A 196 -7.82 -1.36 -28.19
C ARG A 196 -7.10 -0.02 -28.12
N ARG A 197 -7.03 0.60 -26.93
CA ARG A 197 -6.32 1.88 -26.72
C ARG A 197 -4.84 1.79 -27.10
N ILE A 198 -4.17 0.69 -26.74
CA ILE A 198 -2.75 0.48 -27.08
C ILE A 198 -2.55 0.37 -28.60
N VAL A 199 -3.44 -0.33 -29.30
CA VAL A 199 -3.37 -0.46 -30.76
C VAL A 199 -3.66 0.87 -31.45
N GLU A 200 -4.62 1.64 -30.96
CA GLU A 200 -4.95 2.97 -31.49
C GLU A 200 -3.79 3.95 -31.30
N SER A 201 -3.18 4.01 -30.11
CA SER A 201 -2.04 4.90 -29.86
C SER A 201 -0.82 4.54 -30.71
N GLN A 202 -0.56 3.25 -30.94
CA GLN A 202 0.52 2.81 -31.84
C GLN A 202 0.26 3.20 -33.31
N LYS A 203 -0.99 3.10 -33.77
CA LYS A 203 -1.36 3.53 -35.13
C LYS A 203 -1.19 5.03 -35.32
N GLU A 204 -1.55 5.84 -34.32
CA GLU A 204 -1.40 7.29 -34.36
C GLU A 204 0.07 7.71 -34.36
N ALA A 205 0.91 7.11 -33.50
CA ALA A 205 2.35 7.37 -33.48
C ALA A 205 3.00 7.03 -34.84
N GLY A 206 2.62 5.91 -35.45
CA GLY A 206 3.10 5.54 -36.79
C GLY A 206 2.63 6.48 -37.90
N ARG A 207 1.42 7.05 -37.79
CA ARG A 207 0.93 8.08 -38.72
C ARG A 207 1.70 9.38 -38.58
N GLN A 208 1.99 9.82 -37.35
CA GLN A 208 2.77 11.03 -37.10
C GLN A 208 4.19 10.92 -37.68
N HIS A 209 4.85 9.78 -37.50
CA HIS A 209 6.17 9.51 -38.10
C HIS A 209 6.17 9.58 -39.63
N ARG A 210 5.16 9.00 -40.30
CA ARG A 210 5.06 9.05 -41.78
C ARG A 210 4.76 10.46 -42.29
N ILE A 211 4.05 11.28 -41.51
CA ILE A 211 3.78 12.68 -41.87
C ILE A 211 5.05 13.51 -41.74
N SER A 212 5.84 13.33 -40.66
CA SER A 212 7.12 14.04 -40.50
C SER A 212 8.13 13.67 -41.60
N GLU A 213 8.26 12.38 -41.95
CA GLU A 213 9.16 11.95 -43.05
C GLU A 213 8.76 12.55 -44.40
N ARG A 214 7.46 12.68 -44.67
CA ARG A 214 6.97 13.25 -45.94
C ARG A 214 7.16 14.78 -46.02
N VAL A 215 7.13 15.48 -44.88
CA VAL A 215 7.43 16.92 -44.80
C VAL A 215 8.93 17.18 -45.00
N GLU A 216 9.80 16.34 -44.44
CA GLU A 216 11.26 16.44 -44.64
C GLU A 216 11.67 16.15 -46.09
N LEU A 217 11.04 15.19 -46.75
CA LEU A 217 11.30 14.87 -48.16
C LEU A 217 10.67 15.86 -49.15
N GLY A 218 9.60 16.56 -48.77
CA GLY A 218 8.93 17.57 -49.59
C GLY A 218 9.54 18.98 -49.49
N GLY A 219 10.36 19.26 -48.47
CA GLY A 219 10.99 20.57 -48.24
C GLY A 219 12.21 20.90 -49.11
N ASN A 220 12.73 19.94 -49.87
CA ASN A 220 13.93 20.10 -50.71
C ASN A 220 13.64 20.29 -52.22
N LEU A 221 12.38 20.41 -52.62
CA LEU A 221 12.04 20.88 -53.97
C LEU A 221 12.13 22.41 -54.02
N ALA A 222 13.34 22.91 -53.81
CA ALA A 222 13.70 24.28 -54.16
C ALA A 222 13.48 24.43 -55.66
N PHE A 223 12.54 25.30 -56.01
CA PHE A 223 12.33 25.85 -57.33
C PHE A 223 13.65 26.46 -57.82
N SER A 224 14.40 25.72 -58.64
CA SER A 224 15.45 26.30 -59.48
C SER A 224 14.76 26.92 -60.70
N SER A 225 14.44 28.21 -60.57
CA SER A 225 14.11 29.12 -61.68
C SER A 225 15.34 29.47 -62.49
#